data_AF-A0A958LEQ6-F1
#
_entry.id   AF-A0A958LEQ6-F1
#
_cell.length_a   1.000
_cell.length_b   1.000
_cell.length_c   1.000
_cell.angle_alpha   90.00
_cell.angle_beta   90.00
_cell.angle_gamma   90.00
#
_symmetry.space_group_name_H-M   'P 1'
#
loop_
_entity.id
_entity.type
_entity.pdbx_description
1 polymer ?
#
loop_
_entity_poly.entity_id
_entity_poly.type
_entity_poly.pdbx_seq_one_letter_code
_entity_poly.pdbx_strand_id
1 'polypeptide(L)'
;MLEEVSNEPVLGYRAGSVEREELKDAIADTREQAPWNVPLVIGGKRETSDRTFELVVPHDHRFELGKGHLAGEHEVERAVRAAEDARKEWSQTSLAERVAIFLKAADLLAGPWRQRLNAATIVGQSKNPYEAEIDAAAELIDFLRFNALFASRIYEEQPLSTASMSNHTDYRPLEGFVLAITPFNFTSIGGNLPLAPILMGNVALWKPSPKAALSNYLLVELMEEAGLPPGVLNFLPGEGADVAGPALRHRLLAGLHFTG
;
A
#
# COMPACT_ATOMS: atom_id res chain seq x y z
N MET A 1 12.83 13.83 17.43
CA MET A 1 13.30 14.00 16.04
C MET A 1 13.59 12.63 15.48
N LEU A 2 12.91 12.26 14.40
CA LEU A 2 13.38 11.16 13.55
C LEU A 2 14.80 11.52 13.08
N GLU A 3 15.73 10.55 13.08
CA GLU A 3 17.08 10.74 12.54
C GLU A 3 17.03 11.26 11.09
N GLU A 4 18.16 11.76 10.56
CA GLU A 4 18.25 12.16 9.16
C GLU A 4 17.84 10.98 8.25
N VAL A 5 16.61 11.05 7.71
CA VAL A 5 16.14 10.10 6.70
C VAL A 5 16.95 10.35 5.43
N SER A 6 17.58 9.31 4.91
CA SER A 6 18.27 9.29 3.63
C SER A 6 17.56 8.37 2.64
N ASN A 7 17.82 8.60 1.36
CA ASN A 7 17.31 7.71 0.31
C ASN A 7 17.87 6.30 0.48
N GLU A 8 17.01 5.32 0.29
CA GLU A 8 17.37 3.92 0.32
C GLU A 8 18.42 3.61 -0.78
N PRO A 9 19.52 2.92 -0.43
CA PRO A 9 20.50 2.49 -1.42
C PRO A 9 19.87 1.55 -2.46
N VAL A 10 20.15 1.82 -3.74
CA VAL A 10 19.75 0.97 -4.86
C VAL A 10 20.75 -0.17 -5.01
N LEU A 11 20.29 -1.41 -4.90
CA LEU A 11 21.12 -2.61 -5.07
C LEU A 11 21.48 -2.84 -6.55
N GLY A 12 22.68 -3.37 -6.80
CA GLY A 12 23.26 -3.43 -8.14
C GLY A 12 22.98 -4.71 -8.92
N TYR A 13 22.62 -5.81 -8.25
CA TYR A 13 22.35 -7.12 -8.86
C TYR A 13 23.45 -7.60 -9.82
N ARG A 14 24.72 -7.33 -9.46
CA ARG A 14 25.89 -7.73 -10.26
C ARG A 14 26.04 -9.25 -10.26
N ALA A 15 26.74 -9.79 -11.26
CA ALA A 15 27.02 -11.23 -11.29
C ALA A 15 27.75 -11.69 -10.01
N GLY A 16 27.23 -12.72 -9.36
CA GLY A 16 27.77 -13.28 -8.11
C GLY A 16 27.48 -12.48 -6.83
N SER A 17 26.65 -11.42 -6.92
CA SER A 17 26.20 -10.69 -5.74
C SER A 17 25.11 -11.44 -4.97
N VAL A 18 25.02 -11.22 -3.66
CA VAL A 18 24.05 -11.91 -2.79
C VAL A 18 22.63 -11.53 -3.18
N GLU A 19 22.37 -10.24 -3.40
CA GLU A 19 21.03 -9.74 -3.78
C GLU A 19 20.53 -10.34 -5.10
N ARG A 20 21.45 -10.72 -6.00
CA ARG A 20 21.10 -11.35 -7.27
C ARG A 20 20.66 -12.79 -7.09
N GLU A 21 21.32 -13.55 -6.23
CA GLU A 21 20.90 -14.92 -5.95
C GLU A 21 19.60 -14.94 -5.15
N GLU A 22 19.47 -14.09 -4.13
CA GLU A 22 18.21 -13.93 -3.38
C GLU A 22 17.04 -13.52 -4.28
N LEU A 23 17.24 -12.62 -5.24
CA LEU A 23 16.20 -12.23 -6.19
C LEU A 23 15.81 -13.38 -7.13
N LYS A 24 16.78 -14.18 -7.59
CA LYS A 24 16.47 -15.35 -8.42
C LYS A 24 15.63 -16.36 -7.64
N ASP A 25 16.02 -16.62 -6.40
CA ASP A 25 15.28 -17.53 -5.50
C ASP A 25 13.87 -16.98 -5.27
N ALA A 26 13.72 -15.70 -4.96
CA ALA A 26 12.41 -15.07 -4.78
C ALA A 26 11.53 -15.11 -6.06
N ILE A 27 12.12 -14.96 -7.26
CA ILE A 27 11.41 -15.12 -8.53
C ILE A 27 10.97 -16.57 -8.72
N ALA A 28 11.83 -17.54 -8.42
CA ALA A 28 11.49 -18.96 -8.49
C ALA A 28 10.36 -19.29 -7.51
N ASP A 29 10.49 -18.89 -6.25
CA ASP A 29 9.48 -19.06 -5.20
C ASP A 29 8.14 -18.45 -5.60
N THR A 30 8.15 -17.25 -6.20
CA THR A 30 6.94 -16.58 -6.68
C THR A 30 6.24 -17.41 -7.77
N ARG A 31 6.99 -18.04 -8.66
CA ARG A 31 6.43 -18.91 -9.71
C ARG A 31 5.98 -20.27 -9.15
N GLU A 32 6.71 -20.84 -8.20
CA GLU A 32 6.37 -22.12 -7.56
C GLU A 32 5.11 -22.03 -6.69
N GLN A 33 4.83 -20.86 -6.11
CA GLN A 33 3.58 -20.59 -5.37
C GLN A 33 2.33 -20.49 -6.26
N ALA A 34 2.49 -20.53 -7.59
CA ALA A 34 1.34 -20.57 -8.49
C ALA A 34 0.55 -21.90 -8.34
N PRO A 35 -0.79 -21.89 -8.46
CA PRO A 35 -1.61 -20.73 -8.78
C PRO A 35 -1.85 -19.83 -7.56
N TRP A 36 -1.54 -18.54 -7.71
CA TRP A 36 -1.88 -17.51 -6.73
C TRP A 36 -3.39 -17.27 -6.68
N ASN A 37 -3.89 -16.94 -5.50
CA ASN A 37 -5.28 -16.56 -5.30
C ASN A 37 -5.35 -15.23 -4.52
N VAL A 38 -5.33 -14.10 -5.25
CA VAL A 38 -5.36 -12.75 -4.66
C VAL A 38 -6.78 -12.40 -4.19
N PRO A 39 -7.03 -12.30 -2.87
CA PRO A 39 -8.35 -12.06 -2.32
C PRO A 39 -8.68 -10.56 -2.32
N LEU A 40 -9.92 -10.25 -1.96
CA LEU A 40 -10.25 -8.96 -1.37
C LEU A 40 -9.79 -8.96 0.09
N VAL A 41 -9.40 -7.81 0.64
CA VAL A 41 -9.11 -7.68 2.08
C VAL A 41 -10.01 -6.60 2.66
N ILE A 42 -11.01 -7.02 3.44
CA ILE A 42 -12.03 -6.13 4.00
C ILE A 42 -12.02 -6.29 5.52
N GLY A 43 -11.72 -5.23 6.27
CA GLY A 43 -11.61 -5.31 7.73
C GLY A 43 -10.57 -6.34 8.20
N GLY A 44 -9.47 -6.52 7.44
CA GLY A 44 -8.42 -7.52 7.70
C GLY A 44 -8.78 -8.96 7.30
N LYS A 45 -10.00 -9.22 6.83
CA LYS A 45 -10.44 -10.55 6.38
C LYS A 45 -10.18 -10.73 4.90
N ARG A 46 -9.56 -11.86 4.53
CA ARG A 46 -9.44 -12.29 3.14
C ARG A 46 -10.78 -12.83 2.69
N GLU A 47 -11.36 -12.24 1.65
CA GLU A 47 -12.64 -12.65 1.07
C GLU A 47 -12.46 -13.01 -0.41
N THR A 48 -13.25 -13.98 -0.86
CA THR A 48 -13.33 -14.40 -2.26
C THR A 48 -14.66 -13.95 -2.87
N SER A 49 -14.67 -13.76 -4.18
CA SER A 49 -15.89 -13.50 -4.96
C SER A 49 -15.96 -14.42 -6.18
N ASP A 50 -17.18 -14.67 -6.67
CA ASP A 50 -17.39 -15.50 -7.88
C ASP A 50 -16.86 -14.82 -9.16
N ARG A 51 -16.63 -13.51 -9.11
CA ARG A 51 -16.06 -12.73 -10.20
C ARG A 51 -14.54 -12.68 -10.03
N THR A 52 -13.81 -13.22 -10.99
CA THR A 52 -12.35 -13.27 -10.95
C THR A 52 -11.72 -12.65 -12.19
N PHE A 53 -10.45 -12.28 -12.08
CA PHE A 53 -9.59 -11.93 -13.20
C PHE A 53 -8.32 -12.77 -13.15
N GLU A 54 -7.70 -12.99 -14.32
CA GLU A 54 -6.43 -13.72 -14.41
C GLU A 54 -5.28 -12.83 -13.97
N LEU A 55 -4.38 -13.40 -13.16
CA LEU A 55 -3.06 -12.84 -12.94
C LEU A 55 -2.19 -13.31 -14.11
N VAL A 56 -1.56 -12.37 -14.80
CA VAL A 56 -0.75 -12.65 -15.99
C VAL A 56 0.73 -12.38 -15.72
N VAL A 57 1.61 -13.16 -16.35
CA VAL A 57 3.03 -12.83 -16.46
C VAL A 57 3.25 -12.20 -17.84
N PRO A 58 3.42 -10.86 -17.96
CA PRO A 58 3.36 -10.22 -19.28
C PRO A 58 4.45 -10.69 -20.25
N HIS A 59 5.63 -11.08 -19.76
CA HIS A 59 6.72 -11.64 -20.56
C HIS A 59 6.61 -13.16 -20.80
N ASP A 60 5.67 -13.85 -20.15
CA ASP A 60 5.42 -15.29 -20.31
C ASP A 60 3.91 -15.57 -20.15
N HIS A 61 3.12 -15.04 -21.09
CA HIS A 61 1.66 -15.05 -21.03
C HIS A 61 1.01 -16.45 -21.08
N ARG A 62 1.82 -17.52 -21.22
CA ARG A 62 1.36 -18.92 -21.14
C ARG A 62 1.47 -19.49 -19.73
N PHE A 63 2.24 -18.83 -18.86
CA PHE A 63 2.38 -19.23 -17.47
C PHE A 63 1.13 -18.83 -16.69
N GLU A 64 0.44 -19.81 -16.12
CA GLU A 64 -0.74 -19.61 -15.29
C GLU A 64 -0.32 -19.15 -13.90
N LEU A 65 -0.17 -17.83 -13.72
CA LEU A 65 0.23 -17.27 -12.42
C LEU A 65 -0.83 -17.45 -11.35
N GLY A 66 -2.12 -17.35 -11.73
CA GLY A 66 -3.23 -17.51 -10.81
C GLY A 66 -4.38 -16.56 -11.13
N LYS A 67 -5.16 -16.22 -10.11
CA LYS A 67 -6.33 -15.34 -10.24
C LYS A 67 -6.46 -14.37 -9.07
N GLY A 68 -7.15 -13.26 -9.32
CA GLY A 68 -7.62 -12.34 -8.30
C GLY A 68 -9.14 -12.25 -8.27
N HIS A 69 -9.69 -11.85 -7.14
CA HIS A 69 -11.13 -11.64 -6.95
C HIS A 69 -11.51 -10.18 -7.21
N LEU A 70 -12.62 -9.97 -7.91
CA LEU A 70 -13.16 -8.64 -8.21
C LEU A 70 -14.21 -8.25 -7.17
N ALA A 71 -14.06 -7.05 -6.61
CA ALA A 71 -15.04 -6.38 -5.78
C ALA A 71 -16.15 -5.76 -6.64
N GLY A 72 -17.38 -5.78 -6.11
CA GLY A 72 -18.52 -5.02 -6.63
C GLY A 72 -19.09 -4.07 -5.58
N GLU A 73 -20.28 -3.55 -5.86
CA GLU A 73 -20.96 -2.58 -4.99
C GLU A 73 -21.19 -3.10 -3.56
N HIS A 74 -21.50 -4.39 -3.41
CA HIS A 74 -21.68 -5.01 -2.10
C HIS A 74 -20.38 -5.07 -1.28
N GLU A 75 -19.25 -5.37 -1.92
CA GLU A 75 -17.92 -5.39 -1.29
C GLU A 75 -17.47 -3.98 -0.91
N VAL A 76 -17.74 -2.99 -1.76
CA VAL A 76 -17.47 -1.59 -1.47
C VAL A 76 -18.24 -1.13 -0.24
N GLU A 77 -19.53 -1.44 -0.14
CA GLU A 77 -20.34 -1.07 1.03
C GLU A 77 -19.80 -1.71 2.32
N ARG A 78 -19.38 -2.98 2.28
CA ARG A 78 -18.74 -3.63 3.44
C ARG A 78 -17.41 -2.97 3.81
N ALA A 79 -16.60 -2.63 2.82
CA ALA A 79 -15.33 -1.96 3.04
C ALA A 79 -15.48 -0.55 3.60
N VAL A 80 -16.49 0.21 3.15
CA VAL A 80 -16.81 1.53 3.74
C VAL A 80 -17.19 1.38 5.21
N ARG A 81 -18.00 0.37 5.58
CA ARG A 81 -18.35 0.12 6.98
C ARG A 81 -17.12 -0.28 7.81
N ALA A 82 -16.27 -1.15 7.29
CA ALA A 82 -15.04 -1.58 7.95
C ALA A 82 -14.07 -0.39 8.15
N ALA A 83 -13.92 0.46 7.13
CA ALA A 83 -13.12 1.67 7.20
C ALA A 83 -13.67 2.65 8.25
N GLU A 84 -14.96 2.94 8.24
CA GLU A 84 -15.57 3.87 9.20
C GLU A 84 -15.47 3.36 10.65
N ASP A 85 -15.56 2.03 10.85
CA ASP A 85 -15.37 1.46 12.17
C ASP A 85 -13.93 1.58 12.66
N ALA A 86 -12.95 1.23 11.83
CA ALA A 86 -11.53 1.38 12.12
C ALA A 86 -11.12 2.85 12.32
N ARG A 87 -11.74 3.78 11.60
CA ARG A 87 -11.46 5.23 11.69
C ARG A 87 -11.65 5.77 13.11
N LYS A 88 -12.63 5.26 13.87
CA LYS A 88 -12.94 5.75 15.22
C LYS A 88 -11.73 5.68 16.15
N GLU A 89 -10.95 4.60 16.05
CA GLU A 89 -9.73 4.40 16.83
C GLU A 89 -8.51 4.97 16.11
N TRP A 90 -8.34 4.67 14.81
CA TRP A 90 -7.15 5.06 14.04
C TRP A 90 -6.94 6.58 13.95
N SER A 91 -8.02 7.35 13.86
CA SER A 91 -7.95 8.82 13.85
C SER A 91 -7.50 9.42 15.18
N GLN A 92 -7.58 8.65 16.27
CA GLN A 92 -7.18 9.04 17.62
C GLN A 92 -5.81 8.47 18.02
N THR A 93 -5.31 7.46 17.31
CA THR A 93 -3.94 6.95 17.46
C THR A 93 -2.94 8.10 17.32
N SER A 94 -1.91 8.14 18.16
CA SER A 94 -0.95 9.25 18.10
C SER A 94 -0.16 9.23 16.79
N LEU A 95 0.32 10.40 16.32
CA LEU A 95 1.18 10.44 15.13
C LEU A 95 2.41 9.54 15.31
N ALA A 96 3.00 9.50 16.50
CA ALA A 96 4.19 8.69 16.79
C ALA A 96 3.94 7.20 16.57
N GLU A 97 2.79 6.68 17.03
CA GLU A 97 2.40 5.28 16.82
C GLU A 97 2.14 4.98 15.34
N ARG A 98 1.44 5.88 14.63
CA ARG A 98 1.23 5.73 13.18
C ARG A 98 2.55 5.72 12.42
N VAL A 99 3.44 6.66 12.71
CA VAL A 99 4.79 6.74 12.13
C VAL A 99 5.60 5.46 12.40
N ALA A 100 5.53 4.92 13.62
CA ALA A 100 6.27 3.70 13.97
C ALA A 100 5.89 2.49 13.09
N ILE A 101 4.61 2.34 12.74
CA ILE A 101 4.14 1.28 11.82
C ILE A 101 4.78 1.46 10.43
N PHE A 102 4.83 2.69 9.91
CA PHE A 102 5.35 2.97 8.58
C PHE A 102 6.87 2.80 8.51
N LEU A 103 7.60 3.21 9.54
CA LEU A 103 9.05 2.97 9.63
C LEU A 103 9.35 1.48 9.75
N LYS A 104 8.57 0.74 10.54
CA LYS A 104 8.70 -0.73 10.61
C LYS A 104 8.42 -1.39 9.25
N ALA A 105 7.40 -0.94 8.51
CA ALA A 105 7.14 -1.43 7.16
C ALA A 105 8.32 -1.13 6.21
N ALA A 106 8.92 0.06 6.32
CA ALA A 106 10.09 0.43 5.54
C ALA A 106 11.30 -0.48 5.84
N ASP A 107 11.54 -0.82 7.10
CA ASP A 107 12.66 -1.69 7.50
C ASP A 107 12.42 -3.15 7.13
N LEU A 108 11.18 -3.64 7.25
CA LEU A 108 10.79 -4.94 6.74
C LEU A 108 11.03 -5.04 5.22
N LEU A 109 10.65 -3.99 4.48
CA LEU A 109 10.86 -3.90 3.03
C LEU A 109 12.32 -3.73 2.65
N ALA A 110 13.12 -3.01 3.45
CA ALA A 110 14.55 -2.86 3.21
C ALA A 110 15.32 -4.17 3.45
N GLY A 111 14.80 -5.04 4.33
CA GLY A 111 15.38 -6.35 4.65
C GLY A 111 14.58 -7.53 4.08
N PRO A 112 13.90 -8.32 4.94
CA PRO A 112 13.39 -9.65 4.57
C PRO A 112 12.32 -9.64 3.46
N TRP A 113 11.61 -8.53 3.26
CA TRP A 113 10.58 -8.42 2.23
C TRP A 113 11.09 -7.93 0.87
N ARG A 114 12.33 -7.41 0.80
CA ARG A 114 12.84 -6.70 -0.39
C ARG A 114 12.71 -7.53 -1.66
N GLN A 115 13.32 -8.72 -1.65
CA GLN A 115 13.35 -9.57 -2.84
C GLN A 115 12.01 -10.22 -3.13
N ARG A 116 11.19 -10.47 -2.09
CA ARG A 116 9.81 -10.96 -2.27
C ARG A 116 8.95 -9.96 -3.04
N LEU A 117 9.01 -8.67 -2.69
CA LEU A 117 8.23 -7.63 -3.38
C LEU A 117 8.80 -7.29 -4.77
N ASN A 118 10.12 -7.28 -4.92
CA ASN A 118 10.79 -7.14 -6.23
C ASN A 118 10.39 -8.29 -7.16
N ALA A 119 10.44 -9.55 -6.71
CA ALA A 119 10.06 -10.71 -7.50
C ALA A 119 8.60 -10.65 -7.96
N ALA A 120 7.66 -10.33 -7.06
CA ALA A 120 6.26 -10.17 -7.43
C ALA A 120 6.04 -9.05 -8.47
N THR A 121 6.80 -7.96 -8.37
CA THR A 121 6.76 -6.84 -9.31
C THR A 121 7.35 -7.24 -10.68
N ILE A 122 8.46 -7.98 -10.70
CA ILE A 122 9.05 -8.53 -11.93
C ILE A 122 8.08 -9.49 -12.60
N VAL A 123 7.54 -10.47 -11.86
CA VAL A 123 6.65 -11.50 -12.40
C VAL A 123 5.32 -10.90 -12.88
N GLY A 124 4.66 -10.08 -12.05
CA GLY A 124 3.34 -9.54 -12.35
C GLY A 124 3.34 -8.33 -13.31
N GLN A 125 4.37 -7.48 -13.27
CA GLN A 125 4.43 -6.23 -14.04
C GLN A 125 5.53 -6.24 -15.12
N SER A 126 6.27 -7.34 -15.25
CA SER A 126 7.32 -7.54 -16.26
C SER A 126 8.47 -6.52 -16.21
N LYS A 127 8.77 -6.02 -15.02
CA LYS A 127 9.94 -5.17 -14.78
C LYS A 127 11.22 -5.97 -14.86
N ASN A 128 12.31 -5.33 -15.27
CA ASN A 128 13.64 -5.90 -15.06
C ASN A 128 14.09 -5.71 -13.59
N PRO A 129 15.16 -6.39 -13.12
CA PRO A 129 15.62 -6.29 -11.73
C PRO A 129 15.90 -4.86 -11.26
N TYR A 130 16.50 -4.02 -12.11
CA TYR A 130 16.77 -2.63 -11.77
C TYR A 130 15.49 -1.81 -11.67
N GLU A 131 14.56 -1.96 -12.61
CA GLU A 131 13.27 -1.26 -12.59
C GLU A 131 12.41 -1.65 -11.39
N ALA A 132 12.46 -2.91 -10.95
CA ALA A 132 11.77 -3.37 -9.75
C ALA A 132 12.44 -2.78 -8.49
N GLU A 133 13.77 -2.82 -8.43
CA GLU A 133 14.54 -2.28 -7.31
C GLU A 133 14.30 -0.80 -7.06
N ILE A 134 14.32 0.04 -8.10
CA ILE A 134 14.12 1.48 -7.93
C ILE A 134 12.66 1.83 -7.60
N ASP A 135 11.71 0.92 -7.83
CA ASP A 135 10.27 1.11 -7.64
C ASP A 135 9.78 0.42 -6.36
N ALA A 136 9.67 -0.91 -6.39
CA ALA A 136 9.06 -1.71 -5.34
C ALA A 136 9.91 -1.75 -4.05
N ALA A 137 11.21 -1.49 -4.15
CA ALA A 137 12.08 -1.32 -2.99
C ALA A 137 12.37 0.16 -2.72
N ALA A 138 13.32 0.77 -3.44
CA ALA A 138 13.89 2.07 -3.05
C ALA A 138 12.85 3.18 -2.95
N GLU A 139 12.05 3.42 -4.01
CA GLU A 139 11.03 4.48 -4.00
C GLU A 139 9.93 4.23 -2.96
N LEU A 140 9.48 2.98 -2.79
CA LEU A 140 8.47 2.66 -1.77
C LEU A 140 9.00 2.81 -0.34
N ILE A 141 10.22 2.35 -0.06
CA ILE A 141 10.91 2.55 1.23
C ILE A 141 11.06 4.05 1.51
N ASP A 142 11.46 4.82 0.50
CA ASP A 142 11.59 6.27 0.59
C ASP A 142 10.24 6.92 0.86
N PHE A 143 9.16 6.54 0.18
CA PHE A 143 7.83 7.05 0.49
C PHE A 143 7.45 6.80 1.95
N LEU A 144 7.68 5.60 2.47
CA LEU A 144 7.36 5.26 3.86
C LEU A 144 8.17 6.12 4.85
N ARG A 145 9.48 6.28 4.64
CA ARG A 145 10.36 7.03 5.55
C ARG A 145 10.20 8.55 5.41
N PHE A 146 10.19 9.07 4.18
CA PHE A 146 10.07 10.50 3.94
C PHE A 146 8.66 11.02 4.27
N ASN A 147 7.59 10.28 4.00
CA ASN A 147 6.26 10.72 4.44
C ASN A 147 6.16 10.74 5.97
N ALA A 148 6.78 9.79 6.69
CA ALA A 148 6.87 9.81 8.15
C ALA A 148 7.61 11.06 8.67
N LEU A 149 8.72 11.42 8.03
CA LEU A 149 9.45 12.66 8.30
C LEU A 149 8.59 13.90 8.03
N PHE A 150 7.92 13.96 6.87
CA PHE A 150 7.08 15.10 6.50
C PHE A 150 5.87 15.24 7.40
N ALA A 151 5.21 14.15 7.77
CA ALA A 151 4.10 14.17 8.72
C ALA A 151 4.54 14.73 10.09
N SER A 152 5.73 14.33 10.56
CA SER A 152 6.31 14.84 11.80
C SER A 152 6.61 16.35 11.71
N ARG A 153 7.20 16.81 10.60
CA ARG A 153 7.45 18.24 10.35
C ARG A 153 6.16 19.07 10.32
N ILE A 154 5.12 18.57 9.65
CA ILE A 154 3.81 19.24 9.61
C ILE A 154 3.25 19.41 11.02
N TYR A 155 3.31 18.37 11.86
CA TYR A 155 2.78 18.45 13.23
C TYR A 155 3.61 19.38 14.15
N GLU A 156 4.90 19.58 13.86
CA GLU A 156 5.76 20.54 14.55
C GLU A 156 5.44 22.00 14.19
N GLU A 157 4.74 22.26 13.08
CA GLU A 157 4.31 23.61 12.69
C GLU A 157 3.17 24.11 13.60
N GLN A 158 3.54 24.94 14.59
CA GLN A 158 2.64 25.48 15.60
C GLN A 158 2.61 27.02 15.60
N PRO A 159 1.44 27.65 15.91
CA PRO A 159 1.32 29.10 15.97
C PRO A 159 2.01 29.67 17.20
N LEU A 160 2.34 30.96 17.15
CA LEU A 160 2.88 31.68 18.30
C LEU A 160 1.85 31.72 19.44
N SER A 161 2.29 31.39 20.65
CA SER A 161 1.56 31.68 21.89
C SER A 161 2.04 33.01 22.49
N THR A 162 1.16 33.71 23.20
CA THR A 162 1.50 34.94 23.94
C THR A 162 1.39 34.70 25.44
N ALA A 163 1.77 35.67 26.27
CA ALA A 163 1.71 35.51 27.73
C ALA A 163 0.29 35.27 28.27
N SER A 164 -0.75 35.72 27.56
CA SER A 164 -2.16 35.58 27.98
C SER A 164 -2.95 34.56 27.16
N MET A 165 -2.34 33.90 26.17
CA MET A 165 -3.04 33.00 25.25
C MET A 165 -2.12 31.89 24.75
N SER A 166 -2.57 30.65 24.87
CA SER A 166 -1.91 29.48 24.26
C SER A 166 -2.68 29.08 23.00
N ASN A 167 -1.96 28.96 21.90
CA ASN A 167 -2.51 28.56 20.60
C ASN A 167 -1.88 27.23 20.16
N HIS A 168 -2.66 26.38 19.51
CA HIS A 168 -2.23 25.11 18.95
C HIS A 168 -3.04 24.83 17.68
N THR A 169 -2.38 24.33 16.63
CA THR A 169 -3.02 23.72 15.46
C THR A 169 -3.17 22.21 15.63
N ASP A 170 -4.42 21.72 15.61
CA ASP A 170 -4.74 20.29 15.55
C ASP A 170 -4.91 19.83 14.10
N TYR A 171 -3.95 19.03 13.60
CA TYR A 171 -3.95 18.47 12.25
C TYR A 171 -4.84 17.22 12.16
N ARG A 172 -6.15 17.46 12.20
CA ARG A 172 -7.16 16.39 12.15
C ARG A 172 -7.17 15.66 10.79
N PRO A 173 -7.37 14.33 10.78
CA PRO A 173 -7.67 13.60 9.54
C PRO A 173 -9.01 14.05 8.95
N LEU A 174 -9.25 13.67 7.69
CA LEU A 174 -10.54 13.90 7.05
C LEU A 174 -11.62 13.01 7.68
N GLU A 175 -12.86 13.49 7.65
CA GLU A 175 -14.03 12.71 8.09
C GLU A 175 -14.57 11.86 6.92
N GLY A 176 -14.52 10.54 7.08
CA GLY A 176 -14.92 9.57 6.05
C GLY A 176 -13.73 8.72 5.58
N PHE A 177 -13.79 8.24 4.34
CA PHE A 177 -12.74 7.40 3.74
C PHE A 177 -12.11 8.04 2.51
N VAL A 178 -10.85 7.69 2.25
CA VAL A 178 -10.15 8.02 1.00
C VAL A 178 -10.28 6.85 0.02
N LEU A 179 -10.69 7.13 -1.21
CA LEU A 179 -10.61 6.18 -2.31
C LEU A 179 -9.23 6.33 -2.98
N ALA A 180 -8.42 5.27 -2.94
CA ALA A 180 -7.14 5.21 -3.65
C ALA A 180 -7.28 4.32 -4.90
N ILE A 181 -6.99 4.86 -6.07
CA ILE A 181 -7.02 4.12 -7.35
C ILE A 181 -5.63 4.22 -7.97
N THR A 182 -4.96 3.07 -8.10
CA THR A 182 -3.54 3.03 -8.46
C THR A 182 -3.29 2.39 -9.83
N PRO A 183 -2.24 2.85 -10.55
CA PRO A 183 -1.89 2.36 -11.87
C PRO A 183 -1.11 1.04 -11.79
N PHE A 184 -0.72 0.49 -12.94
CA PHE A 184 0.06 -0.76 -13.00
C PHE A 184 1.58 -0.55 -13.01
N ASN A 185 2.03 0.64 -13.37
CA ASN A 185 3.41 0.91 -13.79
C ASN A 185 4.40 1.06 -12.62
N PHE A 186 3.92 1.33 -11.40
CA PHE A 186 4.74 1.45 -10.20
C PHE A 186 4.06 0.79 -9.00
N THR A 187 4.76 -0.15 -8.36
CA THR A 187 4.36 -0.73 -7.08
C THR A 187 4.44 0.31 -5.96
N SER A 188 5.42 1.21 -6.02
CA SER A 188 5.60 2.34 -5.10
C SER A 188 4.39 3.27 -5.08
N ILE A 189 3.89 3.68 -6.25
CA ILE A 189 2.67 4.47 -6.40
C ILE A 189 1.48 3.67 -5.89
N GLY A 190 1.42 2.37 -6.22
CA GLY A 190 0.46 1.42 -5.65
C GLY A 190 0.34 1.53 -4.13
N GLY A 191 1.47 1.55 -3.44
CA GLY A 191 1.51 1.72 -1.98
C GLY A 191 1.25 3.14 -1.51
N ASN A 192 1.88 4.13 -2.12
CA ASN A 192 1.87 5.49 -1.59
C ASN A 192 0.48 6.13 -1.63
N LEU A 193 -0.33 5.90 -2.67
CA LEU A 193 -1.64 6.54 -2.77
C LEU A 193 -2.58 6.19 -1.60
N PRO A 194 -2.75 4.92 -1.19
CA PRO A 194 -3.52 4.58 0.00
C PRO A 194 -2.77 4.88 1.31
N LEU A 195 -1.45 4.69 1.37
CA LEU A 195 -0.70 4.75 2.62
C LEU A 195 -0.43 6.18 3.11
N ALA A 196 -0.16 7.13 2.21
CA ALA A 196 0.06 8.53 2.59
C ALA A 196 -1.12 9.15 3.38
N PRO A 197 -2.39 9.04 2.95
CA PRO A 197 -3.51 9.51 3.76
C PRO A 197 -3.69 8.68 5.04
N ILE A 198 -3.42 7.37 5.01
CA ILE A 198 -3.49 6.52 6.21
C ILE A 198 -2.53 7.01 7.30
N LEU A 199 -1.30 7.39 6.94
CA LEU A 199 -0.32 7.95 7.87
C LEU A 199 -0.85 9.19 8.61
N MET A 200 -1.64 10.00 7.92
CA MET A 200 -2.27 11.21 8.47
C MET A 200 -3.53 10.92 9.31
N GLY A 201 -3.86 9.65 9.57
CA GLY A 201 -4.99 9.23 10.40
C GLY A 201 -6.28 8.93 9.63
N ASN A 202 -6.23 8.90 8.29
CA ASN A 202 -7.37 8.52 7.46
C ASN A 202 -7.48 6.99 7.33
N VAL A 203 -8.60 6.52 6.80
CA VAL A 203 -8.81 5.13 6.36
C VAL A 203 -9.00 5.12 4.84
N ALA A 204 -8.60 4.03 4.18
CA ALA A 204 -8.62 3.95 2.73
C ALA A 204 -9.30 2.69 2.18
N LEU A 205 -10.02 2.89 1.07
CA LEU A 205 -10.42 1.85 0.13
C LEU A 205 -9.46 1.90 -1.04
N TRP A 206 -8.73 0.82 -1.28
CA TRP A 206 -7.72 0.74 -2.31
C TRP A 206 -8.16 -0.16 -3.45
N LYS A 207 -8.36 0.43 -4.63
CA LYS A 207 -8.58 -0.28 -5.88
C LYS A 207 -7.28 -0.33 -6.69
N PRO A 208 -6.50 -1.41 -6.62
CA PRO A 208 -5.30 -1.55 -7.43
C PRO A 208 -5.62 -1.76 -8.91
N SER A 209 -4.64 -1.55 -9.77
CA SER A 209 -4.68 -2.11 -11.12
C SER A 209 -4.64 -3.64 -11.07
N PRO A 210 -5.51 -4.37 -11.80
CA PRO A 210 -5.41 -5.82 -11.91
C PRO A 210 -4.03 -6.32 -12.35
N LYS A 211 -3.32 -5.52 -13.15
CA LYS A 211 -1.98 -5.82 -13.68
C LYS A 211 -0.84 -5.67 -12.65
N ALA A 212 -1.12 -5.12 -11.47
CA ALA A 212 -0.17 -5.02 -10.35
C ALA A 212 -0.74 -5.67 -9.06
N ALA A 213 -1.81 -6.46 -9.19
CA ALA A 213 -2.55 -6.96 -8.04
C ALA A 213 -1.72 -7.87 -7.12
N LEU A 214 -0.79 -8.66 -7.67
CA LEU A 214 0.08 -9.54 -6.87
C LEU A 214 1.01 -8.76 -5.95
N SER A 215 1.82 -7.85 -6.51
CA SER A 215 2.74 -7.02 -5.71
C SER A 215 1.97 -6.13 -4.73
N ASN A 216 0.83 -5.58 -5.16
CA ASN A 216 -0.03 -4.77 -4.31
C ASN A 216 -0.67 -5.58 -3.16
N TYR A 217 -1.05 -6.83 -3.38
CA TYR A 217 -1.54 -7.71 -2.32
C TYR A 217 -0.44 -8.05 -1.31
N LEU A 218 0.78 -8.34 -1.76
CA LEU A 218 1.92 -8.55 -0.86
C LEU A 218 2.24 -7.31 -0.04
N LEU A 219 2.00 -6.10 -0.56
CA LEU A 219 2.11 -4.88 0.21
C LEU A 219 1.04 -4.78 1.32
N VAL A 220 -0.17 -5.29 1.08
CA VAL A 220 -1.18 -5.41 2.17
C VAL A 220 -0.64 -6.31 3.27
N GLU A 221 -0.08 -7.46 2.94
CA GLU A 221 0.52 -8.40 3.92
C GLU A 221 1.68 -7.76 4.68
N LEU A 222 2.57 -7.03 3.99
CA LEU A 222 3.68 -6.29 4.60
C LEU A 222 3.18 -5.27 5.62
N MET A 223 2.13 -4.50 5.28
CA MET A 223 1.58 -3.48 6.19
C MET A 223 0.89 -4.11 7.41
N GLU A 224 0.21 -5.25 7.23
CA GLU A 224 -0.35 -6.01 8.36
C GLU A 224 0.75 -6.56 9.28
N GLU A 225 1.84 -7.10 8.74
CA GLU A 225 3.00 -7.55 9.53
C GLU A 225 3.67 -6.38 10.26
N ALA A 226 3.71 -5.20 9.63
CA ALA A 226 4.17 -3.97 10.26
C ALA A 226 3.27 -3.53 11.44
N GLY A 227 2.00 -3.93 11.44
CA GLY A 227 1.04 -3.70 12.52
C GLY A 227 -0.09 -2.73 12.16
N LEU A 228 -0.36 -2.52 10.86
CA LEU A 228 -1.49 -1.71 10.43
C LEU A 228 -2.81 -2.37 10.89
N PRO A 229 -3.68 -1.65 11.63
CA PRO A 229 -4.90 -2.25 12.15
C PRO A 229 -5.88 -2.70 11.05
N PRO A 230 -6.65 -3.77 11.29
CA PRO A 230 -7.63 -4.26 10.33
C PRO A 230 -8.66 -3.18 10.00
N GLY A 231 -8.97 -3.03 8.71
CA GLY A 231 -9.96 -2.07 8.23
C GLY A 231 -9.43 -0.66 7.98
N VAL A 232 -8.21 -0.32 8.43
CA VAL A 232 -7.56 0.96 8.07
C VAL A 232 -7.26 1.02 6.58
N LEU A 233 -6.80 -0.10 6.01
CA LEU A 233 -6.66 -0.33 4.58
C LEU A 233 -7.60 -1.45 4.15
N ASN A 234 -8.45 -1.21 3.16
CA ASN A 234 -9.31 -2.22 2.55
C ASN A 234 -8.93 -2.41 1.08
N PHE A 235 -8.49 -3.61 0.72
CA PHE A 235 -7.99 -3.96 -0.61
C PHE A 235 -9.11 -4.51 -1.48
N LEU A 236 -9.46 -3.78 -2.54
CA LEU A 236 -10.60 -4.05 -3.40
C LEU A 236 -10.17 -4.06 -4.88
N PRO A 237 -9.40 -5.07 -5.34
CA PRO A 237 -9.25 -5.31 -6.78
C PRO A 237 -10.63 -5.39 -7.42
N GLY A 238 -10.80 -4.75 -8.56
CA GLY A 238 -12.11 -4.61 -9.18
C GLY A 238 -12.02 -3.82 -10.48
N GLU A 239 -13.04 -3.95 -11.32
CA GLU A 239 -13.17 -3.09 -12.49
C GLU A 239 -13.35 -1.63 -12.05
N GLY A 240 -12.83 -0.70 -12.84
CA GLY A 240 -12.82 0.72 -12.46
C GLY A 240 -14.20 1.23 -12.05
N ALA A 241 -15.22 0.96 -12.87
CA ALA A 241 -16.59 1.41 -12.62
C ALA A 241 -17.26 0.70 -11.43
N ASP A 242 -16.92 -0.57 -11.18
CA ASP A 242 -17.57 -1.40 -10.17
C ASP A 242 -17.17 -1.02 -8.74
N VAL A 243 -15.94 -0.52 -8.58
CA VAL A 243 -15.44 -0.04 -7.29
C VAL A 243 -15.57 1.48 -7.18
N ALA A 244 -15.13 2.23 -8.19
CA ALA A 244 -15.14 3.68 -8.13
C ALA A 244 -16.56 4.25 -8.19
N GLY A 245 -17.47 3.67 -8.98
CA GLY A 245 -18.85 4.12 -9.11
C GLY A 245 -19.58 4.22 -7.75
N PRO A 246 -19.73 3.12 -7.00
CA PRO A 246 -20.38 3.16 -5.68
C PRO A 246 -19.59 3.99 -4.66
N ALA A 247 -18.25 3.93 -4.65
CA ALA A 247 -17.43 4.74 -3.74
C ALA A 247 -17.60 6.25 -3.98
N LEU A 248 -17.63 6.70 -5.24
CA LEU A 248 -17.82 8.11 -5.63
C LEU A 248 -19.20 8.67 -5.27
N ARG A 249 -20.22 7.81 -5.22
CA ARG A 249 -21.58 8.20 -4.80
C ARG A 249 -21.77 8.15 -3.28
N HIS A 250 -20.83 7.56 -2.54
CA HIS A 250 -20.99 7.37 -1.11
C HIS A 250 -20.81 8.69 -0.36
N ARG A 251 -21.76 9.02 0.53
CA ARG A 251 -21.76 10.29 1.30
C ARG A 251 -20.54 10.50 2.20
N LEU A 252 -19.83 9.42 2.54
CA LEU A 252 -18.63 9.43 3.39
C LEU A 252 -17.32 9.48 2.57
N LEU A 253 -17.40 9.68 1.25
CA LEU A 253 -16.18 9.91 0.48
C LEU A 253 -15.55 11.24 0.92
N ALA A 254 -14.33 11.16 1.46
CA ALA A 254 -13.57 12.31 1.93
C ALA A 254 -12.55 12.80 0.90
N GLY A 255 -12.05 11.91 0.05
CA GLY A 255 -11.06 12.26 -0.97
C GLY A 255 -10.80 11.13 -1.96
N LEU A 256 -10.27 11.51 -3.13
CA LEU A 256 -9.78 10.60 -4.16
C LEU A 256 -8.27 10.83 -4.32
N HIS A 257 -7.48 9.77 -4.14
CA HIS A 257 -6.06 9.77 -4.47
C HIS A 257 -5.84 8.87 -5.69
N PHE A 258 -5.58 9.47 -6.84
CA PHE A 258 -5.63 8.80 -8.13
C PHE A 258 -4.39 9.08 -8.97
N THR A 259 -3.91 8.04 -9.64
CA THR A 259 -2.97 8.11 -10.76
C THR A 259 -3.44 7.12 -11.83
N GLY A 260 -3.44 7.51 -13.10
CA GLY A 260 -3.86 6.64 -14.21
C GLY A 260 -3.46 7.15 -15.58
#